data_AF-A0A2S9RR10-F1
#
_entry.id   AF-A0A2S9RR10-F1
#
_cell.length_a   1.000
_cell.length_b   1.000
_cell.length_c   1.000
_cell.angle_alpha   90.00
_cell.angle_beta   90.00
_cell.angle_gamma   90.00
#
_symmetry.space_group_name_H-M   'P 1'
#
loop_
_entity.id
_entity.type
_entity.pdbx_description
1 polymer ?
#
loop_
_entity_poly.entity_id
_entity_poly.type
_entity_poly.pdbx_seq_one_letter_code
_entity_poly.pdbx_strand_id
1 'polypeptide(L)'
;MFGLEYKPGSFLDKLTETYAGQHDLVGGQLFFYDKYGNGKQGLSAKQEQYIDYFSIGAVGVVTPTTIPHTLPIEVMNLLFGVK
;
A
#
# COMPACT_ATOMS: atom_id res chain seq x y z
N MET A 1 -10.00 7.65 8.93
CA MET A 1 -10.50 6.98 7.70
C MET A 1 -11.92 7.45 7.45
N PHE A 2 -12.26 8.12 6.33
CA PHE A 2 -13.66 8.52 6.03
C PHE A 2 -14.43 9.18 7.20
N GLY A 3 -13.76 9.99 8.04
CA GLY A 3 -14.35 10.59 9.25
C GLY A 3 -14.56 9.65 10.44
N LEU A 4 -14.27 8.35 10.29
CA LEU A 4 -14.28 7.35 11.36
C LEU A 4 -12.95 7.34 12.12
N GLU A 5 -13.05 7.15 13.43
CA GLU A 5 -11.92 6.92 14.32
C GLU A 5 -11.21 5.63 13.91
N TYR A 6 -9.89 5.72 13.71
CA TYR A 6 -9.08 4.59 13.32
C TYR A 6 -8.94 3.61 14.49
N LYS A 7 -9.18 2.32 14.23
CA LYS A 7 -9.02 1.26 15.22
C LYS A 7 -8.09 0.17 14.67
N PRO A 8 -6.91 -0.02 15.27
CA PRO A 8 -6.01 -1.11 14.91
C PRO A 8 -6.71 -2.48 14.99
N GLY A 9 -6.46 -3.33 14.00
CA GLY A 9 -7.04 -4.67 13.86
C GLY A 9 -8.51 -4.72 13.40
N SER A 10 -9.14 -3.57 13.17
CA SER A 10 -10.50 -3.49 12.64
C SER A 10 -10.60 -3.98 11.19
N PHE A 11 -11.82 -4.19 10.70
CA PHE A 11 -12.02 -4.55 9.30
C PHE A 11 -11.50 -3.47 8.34
N LEU A 12 -11.81 -2.20 8.62
CA LEU A 12 -11.35 -1.09 7.79
C LEU A 12 -9.83 -0.97 7.82
N ASP A 13 -9.22 -1.14 8.99
CA ASP A 13 -7.76 -1.23 9.13
C ASP A 13 -7.18 -2.33 8.22
N LYS A 14 -7.63 -3.57 8.37
CA LYS A 14 -7.15 -4.69 7.55
C LYS A 14 -7.38 -4.50 6.06
N LEU A 15 -8.51 -3.93 5.66
CA LEU A 15 -8.81 -3.62 4.27
C LEU A 15 -7.82 -2.61 3.70
N THR A 16 -7.58 -1.51 4.43
CA THR A 16 -6.64 -0.47 4.01
C THR A 16 -5.20 -0.97 4.04
N GLU A 17 -4.77 -1.66 5.09
CA GLU A 17 -3.42 -2.22 5.21
C GLU A 17 -3.15 -3.26 4.11
N THR A 18 -4.11 -4.11 3.78
CA THR A 18 -3.92 -5.09 2.69
C THR A 18 -3.82 -4.41 1.33
N TYR A 19 -4.66 -3.40 1.09
CA TYR A 19 -4.62 -2.64 -0.16
C TYR A 19 -3.33 -1.82 -0.30
N ALA A 20 -2.94 -1.12 0.76
CA ALA A 20 -1.72 -0.32 0.81
C ALA A 20 -0.45 -1.19 0.77
N GLY A 21 -0.47 -2.37 1.40
CA GLY A 21 0.70 -3.23 1.54
C GLY A 21 1.33 -3.67 0.22
N GLN A 22 0.54 -3.93 -0.84
CA GLN A 22 1.11 -4.24 -2.16
C GLN A 22 1.75 -3.01 -2.81
N HIS A 23 1.20 -1.82 -2.59
CA HIS A 23 1.75 -0.57 -3.10
C HIS A 23 3.05 -0.22 -2.36
N ASP A 24 3.08 -0.42 -1.03
CA ASP A 24 4.26 -0.20 -0.20
C ASP A 24 5.36 -1.22 -0.51
N LEU A 25 5.02 -2.49 -0.78
CA LEU A 25 5.99 -3.51 -1.17
C LEU A 25 6.73 -3.11 -2.46
N VAL A 26 5.98 -2.76 -3.50
CA VAL A 26 6.52 -2.42 -4.83
C VAL A 26 7.16 -1.04 -4.85
N GLY A 27 6.49 -0.04 -4.26
CA GLY A 27 6.92 1.35 -4.27
C GLY A 27 8.03 1.68 -3.27
N GLY A 28 8.12 0.94 -2.15
CA GLY A 28 8.98 1.30 -1.02
C GLY A 28 9.84 0.17 -0.49
N GLN A 29 9.28 -0.99 -0.18
CA GLN A 29 9.97 -2.06 0.55
C GLN A 29 11.06 -2.75 -0.27
N LEU A 30 10.93 -2.77 -1.60
CA LEU A 30 11.94 -3.29 -2.50
C LEU A 30 13.20 -2.42 -2.62
N PHE A 31 13.13 -1.11 -2.30
CA PHE A 31 14.21 -0.17 -2.63
C PHE A 31 14.54 0.89 -1.56
N PHE A 32 13.60 1.22 -0.67
CA PHE A 32 13.63 2.44 0.13
C PHE A 32 13.27 2.25 1.60
N TYR A 33 12.61 1.16 1.99
CA TYR A 33 12.25 0.89 3.38
C TYR A 33 13.20 -0.10 4.06
N ASP A 34 13.39 0.06 5.36
CA ASP A 34 14.06 -0.94 6.18
C ASP A 34 13.17 -2.16 6.45
N LYS A 35 13.70 -3.17 7.15
CA LYS A 35 12.95 -4.38 7.53
C LYS A 35 11.74 -4.14 8.43
N TYR A 36 11.59 -2.93 8.97
CA TYR A 36 10.46 -2.50 9.80
C TYR A 36 9.47 -1.61 9.03
N GLY A 37 9.71 -1.33 7.75
CA GLY A 37 8.86 -0.48 6.92
C GLY A 37 9.18 1.02 7.04
N ASN A 38 10.27 1.41 7.70
CA ASN A 38 10.63 2.83 7.80
C ASN A 38 11.33 3.32 6.54
N GLY A 39 10.93 4.48 6.05
CA GLY A 39 11.64 5.23 5.01
C GLY A 39 13.09 5.48 5.38
N LYS A 40 14.00 5.28 4.41
CA LYS A 40 15.42 5.60 4.58
C LYS A 40 15.60 7.08 4.95
N GLN A 41 16.29 7.32 6.07
CA GLN A 41 16.57 8.67 6.56
C GLN A 41 17.86 9.23 5.94
N GLY A 42 18.00 10.56 5.95
CA GLY A 42 19.21 11.26 5.49
C GLY A 42 19.40 11.25 3.96
N LEU A 43 18.31 11.19 3.21
CA LEU A 43 18.32 11.26 1.75
C LEU A 43 18.67 12.69 1.28
N SER A 44 19.39 12.79 0.17
CA SER A 44 19.54 14.08 -0.52
C SER A 44 18.23 14.44 -1.24
N ALA A 45 18.00 15.74 -1.48
CA ALA A 45 16.78 16.22 -2.15
C ALA A 45 16.49 15.52 -3.50
N LYS A 46 17.53 15.15 -4.25
CA LYS A 46 17.37 14.39 -5.49
C LYS A 46 16.87 12.96 -5.24
N GLN A 47 17.33 12.31 -4.18
CA GLN A 47 16.91 10.96 -3.83
C GLN A 47 15.46 10.94 -3.33
N GLU A 48 15.05 11.92 -2.52
CA GLU A 48 13.63 12.10 -2.15
C GLU A 48 12.77 12.25 -3.40
N GLN A 49 13.15 13.13 -4.33
CA GLN A 49 12.39 13.35 -5.55
C GLN A 49 12.25 12.08 -6.42
N TYR A 50 13.32 11.28 -6.51
CA TYR A 50 13.26 9.98 -7.22
C TYR A 50 12.31 8.98 -6.53
N ILE A 51 12.32 8.93 -5.20
CA ILE A 51 11.45 8.05 -4.41
C ILE A 51 9.99 8.44 -4.60
N ASP A 52 9.67 9.73 -4.59
CA ASP A 52 8.31 10.22 -4.82
C ASP A 52 7.80 9.82 -6.20
N TYR A 53 8.59 10.06 -7.26
CA TYR A 53 8.20 9.68 -8.62
C TYR A 53 8.03 8.17 -8.79
N PHE A 54 8.94 7.38 -8.21
CA PHE A 54 8.84 5.94 -8.26
C PHE A 54 7.60 5.43 -7.53
N SER A 55 7.30 5.99 -6.35
CA SER A 55 6.10 5.67 -5.57
C SER A 55 4.81 5.97 -6.35
N ILE A 56 4.74 7.12 -7.02
CA ILE A 56 3.60 7.48 -7.89
C ILE A 56 3.44 6.45 -9.03
N GLY A 57 4.53 6.09 -9.70
CA GLY A 57 4.51 5.10 -10.78
C GLY A 57 4.08 3.71 -10.28
N ALA A 58 4.59 3.29 -9.12
CA ALA A 58 4.24 2.03 -8.48
C ALA A 58 2.73 1.96 -8.16
N VAL A 59 2.14 3.03 -7.61
CA VAL A 59 0.68 3.07 -7.38
C VAL A 59 -0.08 2.83 -8.68
N GLY A 60 0.26 3.53 -9.76
CA GLY A 60 -0.43 3.38 -11.04
C GLY A 60 -0.32 1.97 -11.65
N VAL A 61 0.85 1.34 -11.54
CA VAL A 61 1.09 -0.01 -12.09
C VAL A 61 0.44 -1.09 -11.23
N VAL A 62 0.48 -0.93 -9.91
CA VAL A 62 0.08 -1.98 -8.96
C VAL A 62 -1.43 -1.96 -8.74
N THR A 63 -2.06 -0.77 -8.69
CA THR A 63 -3.53 -0.58 -8.52
C THR A 63 -4.41 -1.57 -9.31
N PRO A 64 -4.23 -1.78 -10.64
CA PRO A 64 -5.07 -2.71 -11.40
C PRO A 64 -4.85 -4.20 -11.05
N THR A 65 -3.75 -4.52 -10.38
CA THR A 65 -3.36 -5.88 -9.98
C THR A 65 -3.40 -6.09 -8.47
N THR A 66 -3.67 -5.03 -7.69
CA THR A 66 -3.80 -5.09 -6.24
C THR A 66 -5.06 -5.87 -5.90
N ILE A 67 -4.89 -7.16 -5.71
CA ILE A 67 -5.92 -8.05 -5.23
C ILE A 67 -5.58 -8.32 -3.77
N PRO A 68 -6.38 -7.82 -2.82
CA PRO A 68 -6.13 -8.04 -1.41
C PRO A 68 -6.44 -9.50 -1.06
N HIS A 69 -5.49 -10.41 -1.31
CA HIS A 69 -5.62 -11.88 -1.17
C HIS A 69 -5.90 -12.34 0.27
N THR A 70 -5.77 -11.46 1.26
CA THR A 70 -6.11 -11.72 2.66
C THR A 70 -7.57 -11.40 2.99
N LEU A 71 -8.32 -10.76 2.08
CA LEU A 71 -9.76 -10.54 2.26
C LEU A 71 -10.55 -11.81 1.94
N PRO A 72 -11.71 -12.03 2.61
CA PRO A 72 -12.64 -13.06 2.21
C PRO A 72 -13.08 -12.89 0.75
N ILE A 73 -13.28 -14.00 0.04
CA ILE A 73 -13.65 -13.99 -1.40
C ILE A 73 -14.93 -13.19 -1.65
N GLU A 74 -15.88 -13.20 -0.70
CA GLU A 74 -17.13 -12.43 -0.79
C GLU A 74 -16.87 -10.92 -0.82
N VAL A 75 -15.88 -10.44 -0.05
CA VAL A 75 -15.47 -9.03 -0.01
C VAL A 75 -14.74 -8.66 -1.31
N MET A 76 -13.92 -9.57 -1.84
CA MET A 76 -13.21 -9.37 -3.09
C MET A 76 -14.18 -9.29 -4.28
N ASN A 77 -15.19 -10.17 -4.30
CA ASN A 77 -16.24 -10.17 -5.30
C ASN A 77 -17.07 -8.88 -5.24
N LEU A 78 -17.40 -8.40 -4.03
CA LEU A 78 -18.16 -7.17 -3.83
C LEU A 78 -17.41 -5.91 -4.27
N LEU A 79 -16.13 -5.77 -3.88
CA LEU A 79 -15.37 -4.54 -4.07
C LEU A 79 -14.63 -4.48 -5.42
N PHE A 80 -14.23 -5.64 -5.95
CA PHE A 80 -13.36 -5.74 -7.11
C PHE A 80 -13.93 -6.62 -8.24
N GLY A 81 -15.12 -7.20 -8.07
CA GLY A 81 -15.77 -8.00 -9.12
C GLY A 81 -15.04 -9.31 -9.45
N VAL A 82 -14.16 -9.75 -8.55
CA VAL A 82 -13.51 -11.08 -8.63
C VAL A 82 -14.61 -12.16 -8.56
N LYS A 83 -14.41 -13.31 -9.17
CA LYS A 83 -15.33 -14.45 -9.14
C LYS A 83 -14.54 -15.74 -8.97
#